data_AF-A0AAW4W912-F1
#
_entry.id   AF-A0AAW4W912-F1
#
_cell.length_a   1.000
_cell.length_b   1.000
_cell.length_c   1.000
_cell.angle_alpha   90.00
_cell.angle_beta   90.00
_cell.angle_gamma   90.00
#
_symmetry.space_group_name_H-M   'P 1'
#
loop_
_entity.id
_entity.type
_entity.pdbx_description
1 polymer ?
#
loop_
_entity_poly.entity_id
_entity_poly.type
_entity_poly.pdbx_seq_one_letter_code
_entity_poly.pdbx_strand_id
1 'polypeptide(L)'
;MVCYSGSFSKVVAPGLRVGFMIANKKIIERGTLLKQFTDVHTNILAQMIVYEYYKNYDIKKHIAEVSAFYAKKSEYMCKLIREKLPKEIKCIEPDGGMFVWCTDTSGKIDIACHILAMRKALAF
;
A
#
# COMPACT_ATOMS: atom_id res chain seq x y z
N MET A 1 21.24 -8.53 9.68
CA MET A 1 20.90 -9.11 8.36
C MET A 1 19.64 -8.40 7.89
N VAL A 2 19.61 -7.89 6.65
CA VAL A 2 18.47 -7.10 6.11
C VAL A 2 17.97 -7.76 4.84
N CYS A 3 16.64 -7.91 4.74
CA CYS A 3 15.95 -8.35 3.52
C CYS A 3 14.97 -7.24 3.11
N TYR A 4 15.15 -6.68 1.93
CA TYR A 4 14.23 -5.70 1.36
C TYR A 4 13.23 -6.41 0.45
N SER A 5 11.95 -6.11 0.62
CA SER A 5 10.87 -6.61 -0.22
C SER A 5 10.14 -5.43 -0.85
N GLY A 6 10.11 -5.41 -2.17
CA GLY A 6 9.42 -4.40 -2.98
C GLY A 6 8.25 -4.99 -3.74
N SER A 7 7.25 -4.17 -4.04
CA SER A 7 6.09 -4.57 -4.85
C SER A 7 5.71 -3.48 -5.84
N PHE A 8 5.35 -3.88 -7.05
CA PHE A 8 4.83 -2.96 -8.07
C PHE A 8 3.32 -2.71 -7.95
N SER A 9 2.65 -3.30 -6.94
CA SER A 9 1.20 -3.22 -6.79
C SER A 9 0.65 -1.82 -6.58
N LYS A 10 1.43 -0.90 -6.01
CA LYS A 10 1.02 0.49 -5.74
C LYS A 10 1.64 1.52 -6.68
N VAL A 11 2.53 1.07 -7.57
CA VAL A 11 3.32 1.94 -8.47
C VAL A 11 2.95 1.70 -9.93
N VAL A 12 2.61 0.47 -10.30
CA VAL A 12 2.25 0.11 -11.68
C VAL A 12 0.82 -0.39 -11.72
N ALA A 13 0.58 -1.61 -11.25
CA ALA A 13 -0.77 -2.16 -11.14
C ALA A 13 -0.76 -3.39 -10.21
N PRO A 14 -1.76 -3.53 -9.30
CA PRO A 14 -1.85 -4.69 -8.42
C PRO A 14 -2.14 -5.99 -9.19
N GLY A 15 -2.83 -5.90 -10.34
CA GLY A 15 -3.19 -7.06 -11.17
C GLY A 15 -2.01 -7.78 -11.81
N LEU A 16 -0.84 -7.14 -11.92
CA LEU A 16 0.36 -7.76 -12.50
C LEU A 16 0.99 -8.79 -11.57
N ARG A 17 0.75 -8.70 -10.25
CA ARG A 17 1.29 -9.62 -9.24
C ARG A 17 2.83 -9.74 -9.27
N VAL A 18 3.53 -8.65 -9.58
CA VAL A 18 5.00 -8.60 -9.60
C VAL A 18 5.55 -7.89 -8.36
N GLY A 19 6.59 -8.47 -7.78
CA GLY A 19 7.39 -7.90 -6.70
C GLY A 19 8.81 -8.43 -6.77
N PHE A 20 9.69 -7.93 -5.90
CA PHE A 20 11.10 -8.30 -5.89
C PHE A 20 11.63 -8.36 -4.45
N MET A 21 12.71 -9.11 -4.26
CA MET A 21 13.42 -9.21 -3.00
C MET A 21 14.90 -8.93 -3.22
N ILE A 22 15.48 -8.09 -2.36
CA ILE A 22 16.91 -7.82 -2.31
C ILE A 22 17.41 -8.29 -0.94
N ALA A 23 18.26 -9.30 -0.92
CA ALA A 23 18.75 -9.93 0.30
C ALA A 23 20.14 -10.54 0.07
N ASN A 24 20.77 -11.03 1.14
CA ASN A 24 22.03 -11.75 1.03
C ASN A 24 21.88 -12.98 0.11
N LYS A 25 22.92 -13.27 -0.68
CA LYS A 25 22.93 -14.37 -1.67
C LYS A 25 22.41 -15.70 -1.11
N LYS A 26 22.80 -16.09 0.11
CA LYS A 26 22.35 -17.34 0.74
C LYS A 26 20.83 -17.39 0.95
N ILE A 27 20.21 -16.24 1.22
CA ILE A 27 18.76 -16.11 1.40
C ILE A 27 18.06 -16.17 0.06
N ILE A 28 18.60 -15.47 -0.96
CA ILE A 28 18.07 -15.51 -2.32
C ILE A 28 18.10 -16.94 -2.87
N GLU A 29 19.21 -17.66 -2.74
CA GLU A 29 19.33 -19.05 -3.22
C GLU A 29 18.28 -19.98 -2.59
N ARG A 30 18.09 -19.91 -1.26
CA ARG A 30 17.06 -20.67 -0.56
C ARG A 30 15.65 -20.24 -0.97
N GLY A 31 15.42 -18.94 -1.14
CA GLY A 31 14.14 -18.40 -1.60
C GLY A 31 13.80 -18.82 -3.03
N THR A 32 14.78 -18.84 -3.93
CA THR A 32 14.61 -19.31 -5.31
C THR A 32 14.27 -20.79 -5.35
N LEU A 33 14.94 -21.62 -4.54
CA LEU A 33 14.59 -23.04 -4.42
C LEU A 33 13.14 -23.22 -3.95
N LEU A 34 12.72 -22.51 -2.90
CA LEU A 34 11.33 -22.57 -2.42
C LEU A 34 10.33 -22.11 -3.49
N LYS A 35 10.62 -21.00 -4.18
CA LYS A 35 9.80 -20.47 -5.27
C LYS A 35 9.61 -21.49 -6.39
N GLN A 36 10.67 -22.22 -6.75
CA GLN A 36 10.62 -23.25 -7.79
C GLN A 36 9.59 -24.35 -7.46
N PHE A 37 9.47 -24.73 -6.18
CA PHE A 37 8.50 -25.73 -5.74
C PHE A 37 7.09 -25.19 -5.53
N THR A 38 6.91 -23.88 -5.30
CA THR A 38 5.58 -23.29 -5.05
C THR A 38 4.85 -22.90 -6.31
N ASP A 39 5.51 -22.16 -7.20
CA ASP A 39 4.88 -21.55 -8.38
C ASP A 39 5.87 -21.39 -9.54
N VAL A 40 7.03 -22.05 -9.45
CA VAL A 40 8.12 -22.10 -10.43
C VAL A 40 8.78 -20.73 -10.66
N HIS A 41 8.05 -19.79 -11.26
CA HIS A 41 8.50 -18.45 -11.56
C HIS A 41 7.31 -17.47 -11.56
N THR A 42 7.60 -16.19 -11.35
CA THR A 42 6.59 -15.14 -11.55
C THR A 42 6.16 -15.10 -13.02
N ASN A 43 4.94 -14.67 -13.32
CA ASN A 43 4.45 -14.52 -14.70
C ASN A 43 5.44 -13.69 -15.56
N ILE A 44 5.95 -14.28 -16.64
CA ILE A 44 6.98 -13.67 -17.51
C ILE A 44 6.40 -12.45 -18.25
N LEU A 45 5.18 -12.53 -18.78
CA LEU A 45 4.54 -11.42 -19.47
C LEU A 45 4.41 -10.21 -18.54
N ALA A 46 3.99 -10.42 -17.29
CA ALA A 46 3.89 -9.34 -16.31
C ALA A 46 5.26 -8.73 -15.98
N GLN A 47 6.32 -9.55 -15.89
CA GLN A 47 7.69 -9.06 -15.71
C GLN A 47 8.16 -8.22 -16.91
N MET A 48 7.86 -8.65 -18.14
CA MET A 48 8.19 -7.90 -19.36
C MET A 48 7.45 -6.56 -19.44
N ILE A 49 6.17 -6.53 -19.06
CA ILE A 49 5.38 -5.29 -19.00
C ILE A 49 6.03 -4.31 -18.01
N VAL A 50 6.38 -4.77 -16.81
CA VAL A 50 7.06 -3.91 -15.82
C VAL A 50 8.41 -3.42 -16.34
N TYR A 51 9.18 -4.28 -17.00
CA TYR A 51 10.46 -3.91 -17.60
C TYR A 51 10.31 -2.83 -18.67
N GLU A 52 9.43 -3.03 -19.65
CA GLU A 52 9.20 -2.04 -20.71
C GLU A 52 8.60 -0.74 -20.15
N TYR A 53 7.78 -0.81 -19.12
CA TYR A 53 7.25 0.38 -18.46
C TYR A 53 8.37 1.22 -17.82
N TYR A 54 9.28 0.60 -17.08
CA TYR A 54 10.42 1.30 -16.47
C TYR A 54 11.44 1.81 -17.49
N LYS A 55 11.55 1.14 -18.64
CA LYS A 55 12.47 1.52 -19.71
C LYS A 55 11.96 2.72 -20.51
N ASN A 56 10.66 2.78 -20.78
CA ASN A 56 10.09 3.75 -21.72
C ASN A 56 9.42 4.96 -21.04
N TYR A 57 9.18 4.92 -19.72
CA TYR A 57 8.48 6.00 -19.00
C TYR A 57 9.26 6.51 -17.79
N ASP A 58 9.05 7.78 -17.45
CA ASP A 58 9.60 8.36 -16.22
C ASP A 58 8.76 7.94 -15.00
N ILE A 59 9.20 6.86 -14.36
CA ILE A 59 8.55 6.31 -13.18
C ILE A 59 8.63 7.25 -11.97
N LYS A 60 9.70 8.04 -11.84
CA LYS A 60 9.83 8.96 -10.71
C LYS A 60 8.78 10.05 -10.80
N LYS A 61 8.56 10.59 -12.00
CA LYS A 61 7.48 11.54 -12.27
C LYS A 61 6.12 10.92 -11.99
N HIS A 62 5.86 9.70 -12.48
CA HIS A 62 4.60 9.00 -12.23
C HIS A 62 4.34 8.80 -10.73
N ILE A 63 5.34 8.34 -9.97
CA ILE A 63 5.23 8.17 -8.51
C ILE A 63 4.92 9.52 -7.84
N ALA A 64 5.61 10.60 -8.22
CA ALA A 64 5.35 11.93 -7.65
C ALA A 64 3.92 12.42 -7.90
N GLU A 65 3.40 12.22 -9.11
CA GLU A 65 2.02 12.55 -9.48
C GLU A 65 1.00 11.74 -8.66
N VAL A 66 1.20 10.42 -8.56
CA VAL A 66 0.34 9.53 -7.78
C VAL A 66 0.39 9.87 -6.29
N SER A 67 1.59 10.11 -5.73
CA SER A 67 1.77 10.54 -4.35
C SER A 67 1.06 11.86 -4.06
N ALA A 68 1.17 12.86 -4.94
CA ALA A 68 0.47 14.14 -4.78
C ALA A 68 -1.05 13.96 -4.83
N PHE A 69 -1.56 13.08 -5.68
CA PHE A 69 -2.98 12.75 -5.75
C PHE A 69 -3.48 12.09 -4.46
N TYR A 70 -2.76 11.09 -3.93
CA TYR A 70 -3.14 10.44 -2.67
C TYR A 70 -2.97 11.35 -1.46
N ALA A 71 -1.99 12.25 -1.45
CA ALA A 71 -1.82 13.25 -0.40
C ALA A 71 -3.07 14.15 -0.29
N LYS A 72 -3.58 14.66 -1.42
CA LYS A 72 -4.82 15.45 -1.45
C LYS A 72 -6.04 14.68 -0.93
N LYS A 73 -6.15 13.39 -1.30
CA LYS A 73 -7.23 12.52 -0.80
C LYS A 73 -7.13 12.28 0.70
N SER A 74 -5.91 12.05 1.20
CA SER A 74 -5.64 11.85 2.62
C SER A 74 -6.02 13.08 3.44
N GLU A 75 -5.58 14.27 3.01
CA GLU A 75 -5.92 15.54 3.66
C GLU A 75 -7.45 15.75 3.70
N TYR A 76 -8.13 15.51 2.57
CA TYR A 76 -9.57 15.63 2.49
C TYR A 76 -10.30 14.65 3.42
N MET A 77 -9.83 13.40 3.49
CA MET A 77 -10.39 12.39 4.40
C MET A 77 -10.17 12.78 5.87
N CYS A 78 -8.97 13.21 6.25
CA CYS A 78 -8.65 13.65 7.61
C CYS A 78 -9.51 14.87 8.01
N LYS A 79 -9.72 15.82 7.09
CA LYS A 79 -10.62 16.96 7.29
C LYS A 79 -12.05 16.49 7.57
N LEU A 80 -12.60 15.62 6.73
CA LEU A 80 -13.96 15.11 6.91
C LEU A 80 -14.12 14.30 8.21
N ILE A 81 -13.11 13.53 8.59
CA ILE A 81 -13.12 12.81 9.86
C ILE A 81 -13.25 13.80 11.03
N ARG A 82 -12.44 14.87 11.05
CA ARG A 82 -12.51 15.90 12.10
C ARG A 82 -13.83 16.64 12.14
N GLU A 83 -14.47 16.86 10.99
CA GLU A 83 -15.73 17.60 10.89
C GLU A 83 -16.98 16.76 11.15
N LYS A 84 -16.94 15.47 10.79
CA LYS A 84 -18.14 14.61 10.75
C LYS A 84 -18.15 13.51 11.80
N LEU A 85 -17.01 13.12 12.34
CA LEU A 85 -16.94 12.12 13.41
C LEU A 85 -17.02 12.78 14.79
N PRO A 86 -17.49 12.04 15.81
CA PRO A 86 -17.47 12.49 17.20
C PRO A 86 -16.05 12.89 17.66
N LYS A 87 -15.95 13.87 18.57
CA LYS A 87 -14.67 14.43 19.04
C LYS A 87 -13.80 13.43 19.79
N GLU A 88 -14.41 12.36 20.25
CA GLU A 88 -13.79 11.20 20.88
C GLU A 88 -12.88 10.46 19.90
N ILE A 89 -13.17 10.52 18.59
CA ILE A 89 -12.37 9.90 17.54
C ILE A 89 -11.27 10.88 17.09
N LYS A 90 -10.02 10.48 17.29
CA LYS A 90 -8.83 11.16 16.78
C LYS A 90 -8.28 10.43 15.57
N CYS A 91 -7.94 11.21 14.55
CA CYS A 91 -7.30 10.74 13.33
C CYS A 91 -5.82 11.12 13.33
N ILE A 92 -4.95 10.15 13.03
CA ILE A 92 -3.53 10.38 12.80
C ILE A 92 -3.35 10.75 11.33
N GLU A 93 -2.80 11.93 11.05
CA GLU A 93 -2.45 12.31 9.68
C GLU A 93 -1.32 11.40 9.19
N PRO A 94 -1.49 10.70 8.06
CA PRO A 94 -0.46 9.80 7.57
C PRO A 94 0.61 10.59 6.79
N ASP A 95 1.87 10.34 7.11
CA ASP A 95 3.02 10.87 6.35
C ASP A 95 3.19 10.18 4.97
N GLY A 96 2.42 9.11 4.71
CA GLY A 96 2.41 8.40 3.45
C GLY A 96 1.57 7.12 3.47
N GLY A 97 1.42 6.49 2.31
CA GLY A 97 0.61 5.28 2.15
C GLY A 97 -0.82 5.57 1.72
N MET A 98 -1.73 4.63 2.00
CA MET A 98 -3.12 4.66 1.53
C MET A 98 -4.15 4.50 2.65
N PHE A 99 -3.71 4.49 3.91
CA PHE A 99 -4.57 4.23 5.06
C PHE A 99 -4.49 5.39 6.05
N VAL A 100 -5.63 5.69 6.66
CA VAL A 100 -5.77 6.66 7.73
C VAL A 100 -6.12 5.90 9.00
N TRP A 101 -5.37 6.14 10.08
CA TRP A 101 -5.59 5.45 11.35
C TRP A 101 -6.39 6.33 12.31
N CYS A 102 -7.45 5.78 12.88
CA CYS A 102 -8.28 6.46 13.86
C CYS A 102 -8.29 5.72 15.20
N THR A 103 -8.28 6.47 16.28
CA THR A 103 -8.31 5.96 17.66
C THR A 103 -9.33 6.74 18.48
N ASP A 104 -10.02 6.09 19.41
CA ASP A 104 -10.81 6.79 20.41
C ASP A 104 -9.91 7.37 21.54
N THR A 105 -10.41 8.37 22.27
CA THR A 105 -9.86 8.94 23.51
C THR A 105 -9.49 7.90 24.57
N SER A 106 -10.13 6.73 24.59
CA SER A 106 -9.74 5.60 25.43
C SER A 106 -8.47 4.85 24.97
N GLY A 107 -7.89 5.25 23.83
CA GLY A 107 -6.72 4.59 23.20
C GLY A 107 -7.04 3.25 22.55
N LYS A 108 -8.31 2.82 22.56
CA LYS A 108 -8.74 1.58 21.92
C LYS A 108 -9.07 1.84 20.45
N ILE A 109 -8.68 0.89 19.60
CA ILE A 109 -9.15 0.80 18.22
C ILE A 109 -10.58 0.27 18.31
N ASP A 110 -11.55 1.18 18.42
CA ASP A 110 -12.92 0.78 18.67
C ASP A 110 -13.60 0.31 17.38
N ILE A 111 -13.97 -0.96 17.35
CA ILE A 111 -14.81 -1.59 16.32
C ILE A 111 -16.15 -0.85 16.21
N ALA A 112 -16.58 -0.12 17.24
CA ALA A 112 -17.75 0.76 17.20
C ALA A 112 -17.64 1.85 16.12
N CYS A 113 -16.43 2.36 15.82
CA CYS A 113 -16.22 3.29 14.72
C CYS A 113 -16.53 2.65 13.36
N HIS A 114 -16.18 1.37 13.21
CA HIS A 114 -16.49 0.57 12.02
C HIS A 114 -18.00 0.32 11.88
N ILE A 115 -18.70 0.05 12.99
CA ILE A 115 -20.16 -0.16 13.01
C ILE A 115 -20.93 1.16 12.72
N LEU A 116 -20.47 2.29 13.27
CA LEU A 116 -21.02 3.62 12.98
C LEU A 116 -20.82 4.04 11.51
N ALA A 117 -19.69 3.67 10.91
CA ALA A 117 -19.41 3.93 9.51
C ALA A 117 -20.17 3.00 8.55
N MET A 118 -20.29 1.70 8.88
CA MET A 118 -21.11 0.75 8.13
C MET A 118 -22.58 1.14 8.12
N ARG A 119 -23.11 1.67 9.23
CA ARG A 119 -24.47 2.23 9.30
C ARG A 119 -24.70 3.42 8.35
N LYS A 120 -23.65 4.12 7.93
CA LYS A 120 -23.71 5.22 6.95
C LYS A 120 -23.28 4.79 5.53
N ALA A 121 -23.13 3.48 5.26
CA ALA A 121 -22.66 2.94 3.99
C ALA A 121 -21.29 3.49 3.53
N LEU A 122 -20.47 3.94 4.47
CA LEU A 122 -19.09 4.34 4.19
C LEU A 122 -18.21 3.10 4.32
N ALA A 123 -17.88 2.49 3.17
CA ALA A 123 -16.82 1.48 3.11
C ALA A 123 -15.46 2.20 3.14
N PHE A 124 -14.61 1.82 4.10
CA PHE A 124 -13.21 2.25 4.21
C PHE A 124 -12.30 1.25 3.51
#